data_AF-A0A6P8JVP0-F1
#
_entry.id   AF-A0A6P8JVP0-F1
#
_cell.length_a   1.000
_cell.length_b   1.000
_cell.length_c   1.000
_cell.angle_alpha   90.00
_cell.angle_beta   90.00
_cell.angle_gamma   90.00
#
_symmetry.space_group_name_H-M   'P 1'
#
loop_
_entity.id
_entity.type
_entity.pdbx_description
1 polymer ?
#
loop_
_entity_poly.entity_id
_entity_poly.type
_entity_poly.pdbx_seq_one_letter_code
_entity_poly.pdbx_strand_id
1 'polypeptide(L)'
;MYKLLGLIALVALPIAWIQADCNVCQSNGASCINQTAYNLCFGATQPNTNQTFVCTDGLVCTDQPVICFQRSENPASCGDTDSCGQCAPNYTFACTSRSTFAFCFGAITPTNVTGSCPDGYFCDASTQEICVTKATDDSIICHLN
;
A
#
# COMPACT_ATOMS: atom_id res chain seq x y z
N MET A 1 51.68 11.95 17.65
CA MET A 1 50.91 11.27 16.59
C MET A 1 50.00 10.24 17.26
N TYR A 2 48.78 10.04 16.71
CA TYR A 2 47.74 9.02 17.03
C TYR A 2 47.14 8.96 18.45
N LYS A 3 46.14 9.81 18.75
CA LYS A 3 45.16 9.58 19.84
C LYS A 3 43.71 9.93 19.49
N LEU A 4 43.35 10.01 18.20
CA LEU A 4 42.05 10.52 17.77
C LEU A 4 41.37 9.65 16.69
N LEU A 5 41.55 8.34 16.74
CA LEU A 5 40.96 7.40 15.77
C LEU A 5 40.23 6.25 16.48
N GLY A 6 39.50 6.58 17.55
CA GLY A 6 38.66 5.64 18.28
C GLY A 6 37.18 5.94 18.06
N LEU A 7 36.52 5.04 17.34
CA LEU A 7 35.07 4.82 17.32
C LEU A 7 34.16 5.96 16.81
N ILE A 8 34.08 6.14 15.49
CA ILE A 8 32.79 6.42 14.84
C ILE A 8 32.71 5.56 13.56
N ALA A 9 32.55 4.25 13.74
CA ALA A 9 32.00 3.39 12.71
C ALA A 9 30.49 3.34 12.95
N LEU A 10 29.80 4.42 12.59
CA LEU A 10 28.33 4.43 12.49
C LEU A 10 27.97 3.42 11.40
N VAL A 11 27.51 2.25 11.83
CA VAL A 11 26.92 1.23 10.97
C VAL A 11 25.70 1.87 10.31
N ALA A 12 25.86 2.31 9.06
CA ALA A 12 24.74 2.60 8.19
C ALA A 12 24.08 1.24 7.86
N LEU A 13 23.14 0.81 8.71
CA LEU A 13 22.21 -0.23 8.35
C LEU A 13 21.39 0.31 7.17
N PRO A 14 21.43 -0.29 5.98
CA PRO A 14 20.48 0.08 4.95
C PRO A 14 19.09 -0.23 5.52
N ILE A 15 18.26 0.80 5.58
CA ILE A 15 16.83 0.67 5.86
C ILE A 15 16.32 -0.18 4.69
N ALA A 16 16.18 -1.48 4.91
CA ALA A 16 15.49 -2.34 3.97
C ALA A 16 14.06 -1.85 3.97
N TRP A 17 13.72 -1.03 2.98
CA TRP A 17 12.34 -0.75 2.62
C TRP A 17 11.68 -2.12 2.53
N ILE A 18 10.68 -2.38 3.36
CA ILE A 18 9.83 -3.57 3.25
C ILE A 18 9.04 -3.35 1.97
N GLN A 19 9.70 -3.59 0.84
CA GLN A 19 9.07 -3.78 -0.44
C GLN A 19 8.26 -5.06 -0.25
N ALA A 20 6.95 -4.91 -0.15
CA ALA A 20 6.01 -5.77 -0.84
C ALA A 20 6.68 -6.97 -1.53
N ASP A 21 6.51 -8.19 -0.99
CA ASP A 21 7.23 -9.40 -1.41
C ASP A 21 6.69 -9.92 -2.75
N CYS A 22 6.91 -9.15 -3.81
CA CYS A 22 6.46 -9.44 -5.17
C CYS A 22 7.24 -10.59 -5.79
N ASN A 23 6.56 -11.38 -6.61
CA ASN A 23 7.11 -12.52 -7.34
C ASN A 23 7.76 -13.58 -6.43
N VAL A 24 7.42 -13.56 -5.14
CA VAL A 24 7.82 -14.56 -4.15
C VAL A 24 6.60 -15.36 -3.73
N CYS A 25 6.80 -16.65 -3.46
CA CYS A 25 5.75 -17.52 -2.98
C CYS A 25 5.46 -17.23 -1.51
N GLN A 26 4.23 -16.81 -1.24
CA GLN A 26 3.74 -16.46 0.08
C GLN A 26 3.15 -17.69 0.79
N SER A 27 2.84 -17.54 2.08
CA SER A 27 2.32 -18.61 2.94
C SER A 27 0.97 -19.16 2.47
N ASN A 28 0.18 -18.35 1.76
CA ASN A 28 -1.11 -18.74 1.17
C ASN A 28 -0.97 -19.50 -0.17
N GLY A 29 0.26 -19.72 -0.64
CA GLY A 29 0.55 -20.43 -1.88
C GLY A 29 0.35 -19.58 -3.14
N ALA A 30 0.12 -18.27 -3.02
CA ALA A 30 0.14 -17.33 -4.12
C ALA A 30 1.49 -16.61 -4.21
N SER A 31 1.79 -16.13 -5.41
CA SER A 31 2.85 -15.17 -5.65
C SER A 31 2.27 -14.00 -6.40
N CYS A 32 2.09 -12.88 -5.68
CA CYS A 32 1.58 -11.65 -6.27
C CYS A 32 2.61 -11.08 -7.25
N ILE A 33 2.18 -10.76 -8.46
CA ILE A 33 3.02 -10.18 -9.53
C ILE A 33 2.86 -8.66 -9.54
N ASN A 34 1.64 -8.20 -9.33
CA ASN A 34 1.26 -6.80 -9.17
C ASN A 34 0.05 -6.72 -8.22
N GLN A 35 -0.63 -5.57 -8.19
CA GLN A 35 -1.79 -5.33 -7.34
C GLN A 35 -2.91 -6.37 -7.44
N THR A 36 -3.20 -6.92 -8.62
CA THR A 36 -4.37 -7.79 -8.86
C THR A 36 -3.99 -9.13 -9.49
N ALA A 37 -2.78 -9.26 -10.05
CA ALA A 37 -2.34 -10.47 -10.73
C ALA A 37 -1.42 -11.31 -9.86
N TYR A 38 -1.56 -12.63 -9.97
CA TYR A 38 -0.78 -13.60 -9.21
C TYR A 38 -0.57 -14.91 -9.96
N ASN A 39 0.47 -15.63 -9.55
CA ASN A 39 0.72 -17.03 -9.93
C ASN A 39 0.51 -17.93 -8.71
N LEU A 40 0.31 -19.23 -8.94
CA LEU A 40 0.22 -20.22 -7.86
C LEU A 40 1.56 -20.94 -7.65
N CYS A 41 1.88 -21.26 -6.40
CA CYS A 41 3.16 -21.87 -6.02
C CYS A 41 3.08 -23.37 -5.77
N PHE A 42 1.88 -23.96 -5.62
CA PHE A 42 1.69 -25.41 -5.42
C PHE A 42 2.58 -26.04 -4.33
N GLY A 43 2.92 -25.28 -3.28
CA GLY A 43 3.83 -25.74 -2.21
C GLY A 43 5.32 -25.74 -2.57
N ALA A 44 5.70 -25.27 -3.76
CA ALA A 44 7.07 -25.01 -4.16
C ALA A 44 7.52 -23.61 -3.71
N THR A 45 8.84 -23.39 -3.71
CA THR A 45 9.46 -22.07 -3.43
C THR A 45 9.42 -21.14 -4.64
N GLN A 46 9.08 -21.65 -5.83
CA GLN A 46 9.00 -20.89 -7.07
C GLN A 46 7.58 -20.87 -7.62
N PRO A 47 7.09 -19.71 -8.09
CA PRO A 47 5.77 -19.60 -8.68
C PRO A 47 5.68 -20.33 -10.02
N ASN A 48 4.54 -20.95 -10.29
CA ASN A 48 4.23 -21.49 -11.61
C ASN A 48 3.82 -20.35 -12.54
N THR A 49 4.73 -19.94 -13.42
CA THR A 49 4.52 -18.85 -14.38
C THR A 49 3.79 -19.27 -15.66
N ASN A 50 3.37 -20.54 -15.78
CA ASN A 50 2.61 -21.00 -16.95
C ASN A 50 1.16 -20.49 -16.96
N GLN A 51 0.65 -20.04 -15.81
CA GLN A 51 -0.70 -19.52 -15.68
C GLN A 51 -0.73 -18.37 -14.68
N THR A 52 -1.23 -17.23 -15.15
CA THR A 52 -1.48 -16.05 -14.33
C THR A 52 -2.98 -15.92 -14.08
N PHE A 53 -3.31 -15.67 -12.83
CA PHE A 53 -4.65 -15.40 -12.34
C PHE A 53 -4.79 -13.91 -12.04
N VAL A 54 -6.02 -13.41 -12.11
CA VAL A 54 -6.34 -12.01 -11.83
C VAL A 54 -7.48 -11.99 -10.81
N CYS A 55 -7.30 -11.23 -9.75
CA CYS A 55 -8.35 -10.93 -8.79
C CYS A 55 -9.45 -10.12 -9.45
N THR A 56 -10.70 -10.44 -9.13
CA THR A 56 -11.87 -9.69 -9.61
C THR A 56 -11.77 -8.23 -9.16
N ASP A 57 -12.43 -7.33 -9.90
CA ASP A 57 -12.51 -5.90 -9.57
C ASP A 57 -12.87 -5.66 -8.10
N GLY A 58 -12.18 -4.71 -7.48
CA GLY A 58 -12.28 -4.40 -6.04
C GLY A 58 -11.37 -5.23 -5.14
N LEU A 59 -10.82 -6.35 -5.64
CA LEU A 59 -9.93 -7.21 -4.88
C LEU A 59 -8.46 -7.02 -5.30
N VAL A 60 -7.55 -7.17 -4.34
CA VAL A 60 -6.10 -7.14 -4.54
C VAL A 60 -5.46 -8.45 -4.11
N CYS A 61 -4.32 -8.78 -4.72
CA CYS A 61 -3.52 -9.92 -4.32
C CYS A 61 -2.82 -9.62 -2.99
N THR A 62 -2.98 -10.51 -2.03
CA THR A 62 -2.43 -10.39 -0.68
C THR A 62 -1.78 -11.69 -0.22
N ASP A 63 -1.07 -11.61 0.91
CA ASP A 63 -0.51 -12.74 1.66
C ASP A 63 -1.50 -13.36 2.65
N GLN A 64 -2.76 -12.91 2.63
CA GLN A 64 -3.80 -13.40 3.51
C GLN A 64 -4.23 -14.82 3.14
N PRO A 65 -4.88 -15.59 4.04
CA PRO A 65 -5.37 -16.94 3.73
C PRO A 65 -6.26 -17.01 2.48
N VAL A 66 -6.97 -15.92 2.16
CA VAL A 66 -7.65 -15.71 0.89
C VAL A 66 -6.76 -14.85 0.00
N ILE A 67 -6.36 -15.37 -1.15
CA ILE A 67 -5.40 -14.73 -2.08
C ILE A 67 -5.90 -13.34 -2.51
N CYS A 68 -7.15 -13.27 -2.96
CA CYS A 68 -7.78 -12.02 -3.39
C CYS A 68 -8.62 -11.44 -2.23
N PHE A 69 -8.17 -10.31 -1.70
CA PHE A 69 -8.79 -9.64 -0.55
C PHE A 69 -9.32 -8.26 -0.93
N GLN A 70 -10.26 -7.72 -0.17
CA GLN A 70 -10.80 -6.37 -0.45
C GLN A 70 -9.68 -5.33 -0.40
N ARG A 71 -9.55 -4.55 -1.49
CA ARG A 71 -8.55 -3.48 -1.60
C ARG A 71 -8.62 -2.52 -0.41
N SER A 72 -9.83 -2.20 0.02
CA SER A 72 -10.05 -1.24 1.09
C SER A 72 -9.58 -1.72 2.46
N GLU A 73 -9.57 -3.03 2.70
CA GLU A 73 -9.21 -3.57 4.01
C GLU A 73 -7.72 -3.87 4.09
N ASN A 74 -7.14 -4.43 3.02
CA ASN A 74 -5.77 -4.89 3.01
C ASN A 74 -4.99 -4.31 1.83
N PRO A 75 -3.77 -3.80 2.06
CA PRO A 75 -2.90 -3.40 0.96
C PRO A 75 -2.57 -4.60 0.07
N ALA A 76 -2.39 -4.35 -1.23
CA ALA A 76 -1.83 -5.37 -2.10
C ALA A 76 -0.43 -5.75 -1.61
N SER A 77 -0.12 -7.05 -1.61
CA SER A 77 1.23 -7.51 -1.25
C SER A 77 2.31 -6.99 -2.18
N CYS A 78 1.95 -6.57 -3.40
CA CYS A 78 2.84 -5.95 -4.35
C CYS A 78 2.87 -4.41 -4.30
N GLY A 79 2.26 -3.82 -3.27
CA GLY A 79 2.01 -2.40 -3.18
C GLY A 79 0.78 -2.00 -4.00
N ASP A 80 -0.01 -1.08 -3.44
CA ASP A 80 -1.09 -0.38 -4.11
C ASP A 80 -1.00 1.10 -3.72
N THR A 81 -0.52 1.91 -4.67
CA THR A 81 -0.43 3.37 -4.52
C THR A 81 -1.21 4.11 -5.59
N ASP A 82 -1.99 3.40 -6.42
CA ASP A 82 -2.74 4.02 -7.52
C ASP A 82 -3.81 4.98 -6.97
N SER A 83 -4.29 4.68 -5.76
CA SER A 83 -5.23 5.51 -4.99
C SER A 83 -4.58 6.69 -4.26
N CYS A 84 -3.25 6.82 -4.27
CA CYS A 84 -2.53 7.84 -3.52
C CYS A 84 -2.32 9.12 -4.34
N GLY A 85 -2.48 10.27 -3.69
CA GLY A 85 -2.19 11.59 -4.28
C GLY A 85 -3.11 11.98 -5.44
N GLN A 86 -4.18 11.22 -5.65
CA GLN A 86 -5.23 11.54 -6.62
C GLN A 86 -6.39 12.20 -5.88
N CYS A 87 -6.80 13.37 -6.35
CA CYS A 87 -7.97 14.04 -5.79
C CYS A 87 -9.21 13.20 -6.03
N ALA A 88 -9.97 12.98 -4.96
CA ALA A 88 -11.23 12.24 -5.00
C ALA A 88 -12.19 12.80 -6.07
N PRO A 89 -13.21 12.04 -6.53
CA PRO A 89 -14.19 12.53 -7.52
C PRO A 89 -14.89 13.83 -7.13
N ASN A 90 -14.95 14.15 -5.83
CA ASN A 90 -15.52 15.38 -5.28
C ASN A 90 -14.56 16.58 -5.29
N TYR A 91 -13.30 16.37 -5.71
CA TYR A 91 -12.20 17.34 -5.82
C TYR A 91 -11.88 18.16 -4.56
N THR A 92 -12.25 17.68 -3.38
CA THR A 92 -12.02 18.38 -2.11
C THR A 92 -10.64 18.07 -1.52
N PHE A 93 -10.26 16.79 -1.49
CA PHE A 93 -9.00 16.32 -0.92
C PHE A 93 -8.52 15.02 -1.61
N ALA A 94 -7.27 14.65 -1.34
CA ALA A 94 -6.62 13.41 -1.74
C ALA A 94 -5.96 12.78 -0.52
N CYS A 95 -6.01 11.45 -0.40
CA CYS A 95 -5.19 10.73 0.57
C CYS A 95 -3.75 10.61 0.02
N THR A 96 -2.76 11.05 0.79
CA THR A 96 -1.34 11.01 0.42
C THR A 96 -0.59 9.85 1.09
N SER A 97 -1.12 9.37 2.22
CA SER A 97 -0.72 8.13 2.88
C SER A 97 -1.94 7.53 3.60
N ARG A 98 -1.77 6.41 4.31
CA ARG A 98 -2.86 5.79 5.08
C ARG A 98 -3.44 6.74 6.13
N SER A 99 -2.65 7.68 6.65
CA SER A 99 -3.07 8.63 7.68
C SER A 99 -2.87 10.09 7.30
N THR A 100 -2.40 10.40 6.10
CA THR A 100 -2.19 11.79 5.66
C THR A 100 -3.02 12.13 4.43
N PHE A 101 -3.38 13.41 4.33
CA PHE A 101 -4.18 13.92 3.22
C PHE A 101 -3.73 15.32 2.81
N ALA A 102 -4.13 15.73 1.63
CA ALA A 102 -3.87 17.05 1.08
C ALA A 102 -5.12 17.60 0.37
N PHE A 103 -5.33 18.91 0.44
CA PHE A 103 -6.51 19.55 -0.15
C PHE A 103 -6.33 19.80 -1.65
N CYS A 104 -7.41 19.63 -2.41
CA CYS A 104 -7.41 19.73 -3.87
C CYS A 104 -8.05 21.01 -4.40
N PHE A 105 -8.98 21.62 -3.66
CA PHE A 105 -9.67 22.87 -4.02
C PHE A 105 -10.20 22.90 -5.47
N GLY A 106 -10.76 21.80 -5.96
CA GLY A 106 -11.30 21.70 -7.33
C GLY A 106 -10.30 21.26 -8.40
N ALA A 107 -9.06 20.92 -8.05
CA ALA A 107 -8.06 20.38 -8.96
C ALA A 107 -7.96 18.85 -8.90
N ILE A 108 -7.35 18.25 -9.91
CA ILE A 108 -7.04 16.80 -9.96
C ILE A 108 -5.77 16.44 -9.17
N THR A 109 -4.95 17.44 -8.84
CA THR A 109 -3.70 17.27 -8.11
C THR A 109 -3.79 18.01 -6.78
N PRO A 110 -3.43 17.38 -5.66
CA PRO A 110 -3.48 18.02 -4.35
C PRO A 110 -2.47 19.15 -4.24
N THR A 111 -2.82 20.14 -3.42
CA THR A 111 -1.95 21.23 -3.02
C THR A 111 -0.95 20.78 -1.95
N ASN A 112 -0.09 21.70 -1.52
CA ASN A 112 0.80 21.51 -0.37
C ASN A 112 0.12 21.79 0.98
N VAL A 113 -1.20 22.04 0.99
CA VAL A 113 -1.97 22.17 2.24
C VAL A 113 -2.36 20.78 2.70
N THR A 114 -1.68 20.28 3.73
CA THR A 114 -1.80 18.90 4.21
C THR A 114 -2.42 18.82 5.60
N GLY A 115 -2.92 17.64 5.94
CA GLY A 115 -3.33 17.26 7.29
C GLY A 115 -3.07 15.79 7.57
N SER A 116 -3.28 15.40 8.82
CA SER A 116 -3.12 14.02 9.28
C SER A 116 -4.34 13.59 10.08
N CYS A 117 -4.75 12.35 9.88
CA CYS A 117 -5.78 11.71 10.68
C CYS A 117 -5.26 11.40 12.09
N PRO A 118 -6.12 11.51 13.12
CA PRO A 118 -5.77 11.11 14.48
C PRO A 118 -5.44 9.61 14.57
N ASP A 119 -4.80 9.21 15.68
CA ASP A 119 -4.51 7.81 15.96
C ASP A 119 -5.78 6.95 15.92
N GLY A 120 -5.70 5.81 15.22
CA GLY A 120 -6.83 4.89 15.01
C GLY A 120 -7.76 5.28 13.86
N TYR A 121 -7.50 6.40 13.17
CA TYR A 121 -8.19 6.80 11.95
C TYR A 121 -7.28 6.66 10.74
N PHE A 122 -7.88 6.44 9.58
CA PHE A 122 -7.19 6.44 8.30
C PHE A 122 -7.93 7.30 7.29
N CYS A 123 -7.21 7.72 6.24
CA CYS A 123 -7.76 8.54 5.18
C CYS A 123 -8.55 7.69 4.18
N ASP A 124 -9.80 8.09 3.92
CA ASP A 124 -10.64 7.47 2.89
C ASP A 124 -11.13 8.54 1.89
N ALA A 125 -10.64 8.46 0.66
CA ALA A 125 -10.97 9.40 -0.40
C ALA A 125 -12.35 9.15 -1.04
N SER A 126 -13.06 8.09 -0.68
CA SER A 126 -14.40 7.82 -1.22
C SER A 126 -15.52 8.59 -0.48
N THR A 127 -15.23 9.10 0.72
CA THR A 127 -16.25 9.71 1.59
C THR A 127 -16.10 11.24 1.72
N GLN A 128 -17.09 11.90 2.31
CA GLN A 128 -16.99 13.32 2.70
C GLN A 128 -16.19 13.52 3.99
N GLU A 129 -16.11 12.48 4.83
CA GLU A 129 -15.34 12.48 6.07
C GLU A 129 -13.91 12.03 5.75
N ILE A 130 -12.93 12.95 5.88
CA ILE A 130 -11.55 12.67 5.50
C ILE A 130 -10.96 11.48 6.27
N CYS A 131 -11.27 11.42 7.58
CA CYS A 131 -10.69 10.45 8.50
C CYS A 131 -11.79 9.55 9.05
N VAL A 132 -11.70 8.25 8.76
CA VAL A 132 -12.68 7.24 9.18
C VAL A 132 -11.99 6.12 9.96
N THR A 133 -12.77 5.31 10.67
CA THR A 133 -12.27 4.18 11.48
C THR A 133 -12.56 2.82 10.86
N LYS A 134 -13.42 2.77 9.83
CA LYS A 134 -13.85 1.54 9.19
C LYS A 134 -13.95 1.72 7.67
N ALA A 135 -13.42 0.74 6.93
CA ALA A 135 -13.49 0.69 5.48
C ALA A 135 -14.83 0.08 5.01
N THR A 136 -15.24 0.44 3.80
CA THR A 136 -16.34 -0.17 3.07
C THR A 136 -15.80 -0.79 1.77
N ASP A 137 -16.65 -1.50 1.04
CA ASP A 137 -16.26 -2.09 -0.26
C ASP A 137 -15.87 -1.00 -1.29
N ASP A 138 -16.39 0.22 -1.14
CA ASP A 138 -16.14 1.36 -2.04
C ASP A 138 -15.02 2.29 -1.54
N SER A 139 -14.39 2.00 -0.40
CA SER A 139 -13.34 2.84 0.18
C SER A 139 -12.12 2.96 -0.75
N ILE A 140 -11.65 4.21 -0.93
CA ILE A 140 -10.45 4.52 -1.72
C ILE A 140 -9.35 4.92 -0.73
N ILE A 141 -8.55 3.93 -0.34
CA ILE A 141 -7.54 4.10 0.70
C ILE A 141 -6.15 4.10 0.07
N CYS A 142 -5.35 5.10 0.43
CA CYS A 142 -3.94 5.11 0.10
C CYS A 142 -3.18 4.24 1.11
N HIS A 143 -2.53 3.17 0.65
CA HIS A 143 -1.80 2.25 1.53
C HIS A 143 -0.31 2.58 1.71
N LEU A 144 0.13 3.75 1.25
CA LEU A 144 1.45 4.26 1.57
C LEU A 144 1.52 4.57 3.08
N ASN A 145 2.58 4.13 3.77
CA ASN A 145 2.82 4.47 5.17
C ASN A 145 3.55 5.80 5.30
#